data_AF-E2C047-F1
#
_entry.id   AF-E2C047-F1
#
_cell.length_a   1.000
_cell.length_b   1.000
_cell.length_c   1.000
_cell.angle_alpha   90.00
_cell.angle_beta   90.00
_cell.angle_gamma   90.00
#
_symmetry.space_group_name_H-M   'P 1'
#
loop_
_entity.id
_entity.type
_entity.pdbx_description
1 polymer ?
#
loop_
_entity_poly.entity_id
_entity_poly.type
_entity_poly.pdbx_seq_one_letter_code
_entity_poly.pdbx_strand_id
1 'polypeptide(L)' 'DTISCQICLKSGHSAQNCLLYRNRPNIICQNCQRPGHSSGECRSNSSNINTLICRNCNKMGYIARNCYIN' A
#
# COMPACT_ATOMS: atom_id res chain seq x y z
N ASP A 1 -14.49 21.61 -8.97
CA ASP A 1 -14.38 21.26 -7.55
C ASP A 1 -13.05 20.54 -7.35
N THR A 2 -12.04 21.22 -6.80
CA THR A 2 -10.69 20.67 -6.63
C THR A 2 -10.55 20.26 -5.18
N ILE A 3 -10.52 18.96 -4.91
CA ILE A 3 -10.43 18.44 -3.54
C ILE A 3 -9.21 19.04 -2.85
N SER A 4 -9.45 19.69 -1.71
CA SER A 4 -8.42 20.39 -0.95
C SER A 4 -8.07 19.60 0.30
N CYS A 5 -6.80 19.31 0.47
CA CYS A 5 -6.32 18.52 1.59
C CYS A 5 -6.39 19.33 2.88
N GLN A 6 -7.20 18.86 3.85
CA GLN A 6 -7.33 19.49 5.17
C GLN A 6 -6.06 19.37 6.05
N ILE A 7 -5.06 18.60 5.61
CA ILE A 7 -3.83 18.33 6.39
C ILE A 7 -2.68 19.23 5.94
N CYS A 8 -2.51 19.43 4.64
CA CYS A 8 -1.42 20.22 4.08
C CYS A 8 -1.89 21.47 3.32
N LEU A 9 -3.21 21.70 3.30
CA LEU A 9 -3.88 22.85 2.67
C LEU A 9 -3.65 22.97 1.16
N LYS A 10 -3.10 21.94 0.50
CA LYS A 10 -2.93 21.89 -0.96
C LYS A 10 -4.15 21.28 -1.64
N SER A 11 -4.52 21.88 -2.75
CA SER A 11 -5.55 21.41 -3.68
C SER A 11 -5.00 20.34 -4.64
N GLY A 12 -5.84 19.37 -5.02
CA GLY A 12 -5.52 18.25 -5.91
C GLY A 12 -5.54 16.87 -5.25
N HIS A 13 -5.70 16.79 -3.92
CA HIS A 13 -5.86 15.51 -3.20
C HIS A 13 -6.63 15.68 -1.89
N SER A 14 -7.26 14.61 -1.41
CA SER A 14 -7.94 14.58 -0.10
C SER A 14 -6.96 14.32 1.04
N ALA A 15 -7.37 14.61 2.28
CA ALA A 15 -6.62 14.28 3.49
C ALA A 15 -6.16 12.80 3.54
N GLN A 16 -6.98 11.87 3.04
CA GLN A 16 -6.66 10.44 2.97
C GLN A 16 -5.56 10.10 1.94
N ASN A 17 -5.47 10.87 0.86
CA ASN A 17 -4.44 10.71 -0.18
C ASN A 17 -3.26 11.67 0.00
N CYS A 18 -3.19 12.38 1.13
CA CYS A 18 -2.08 13.24 1.42
C CYS A 18 -0.82 12.42 1.69
N LEU A 19 0.22 12.60 0.88
CA LEU A 19 1.49 11.91 1.07
C LEU A 19 2.16 12.26 2.41
N LEU A 20 1.92 13.47 2.94
CA LEU A 20 2.34 13.87 4.28
C LEU A 20 1.62 13.09 5.39
N TYR A 21 0.39 12.62 5.13
CA TYR A 21 -0.34 11.73 6.03
C TYR A 21 0.10 10.27 5.87
N ARG A 22 0.27 9.79 4.63
CA ARG A 22 0.78 8.42 4.35
C ARG A 22 2.21 8.19 4.86
N ASN A 23 3.09 9.19 4.76
CA ASN A 23 4.44 9.15 5.31
C ASN A 23 4.52 9.60 6.77
N ARG A 24 3.40 9.59 7.53
CA ARG A 24 3.51 9.79 8.97
C ARG A 24 4.32 8.63 9.56
N PRO A 25 5.46 8.89 10.23
CA PRO A 25 6.22 7.86 10.92
C PRO A 25 5.42 7.21 12.06
N ASN A 26 4.25 7.76 12.41
CA ASN A 26 3.31 7.24 13.40
C ASN A 26 2.34 6.17 12.85
N ILE A 27 2.28 5.92 11.54
CA ILE A 27 1.57 4.74 11.04
C ILE A 27 2.45 3.53 11.33
N ILE A 28 2.12 2.83 12.41
CA ILE A 28 2.74 1.56 12.81
C ILE A 28 1.80 0.44 12.38
N CYS A 29 2.26 -0.46 11.51
CA CYS A 29 1.48 -1.63 11.12
C CYS A 29 1.17 -2.45 12.38
N GLN A 30 -0.12 -2.62 12.70
CA GLN A 30 -0.52 -3.36 13.91
C GLN A 30 -0.12 -4.84 13.85
N ASN A 31 0.10 -5.37 12.65
CA ASN A 31 0.46 -6.76 12.47
C ASN A 31 1.98 -7.04 12.55
N CYS A 32 2.84 -6.11 12.12
CA CYS A 32 4.31 -6.32 12.11
C CYS A 32 5.06 -5.34 13.01
N GLN A 33 4.34 -4.41 13.64
CA GLN A 33 4.84 -3.37 14.55
C GLN A 33 5.93 -2.47 13.93
N ARG A 34 6.01 -2.40 12.59
CA ARG A 34 6.94 -1.53 11.88
C ARG A 34 6.26 -0.22 11.46
N PRO A 35 6.94 0.93 11.63
CA PRO A 35 6.46 2.20 11.15
C PRO A 35 6.56 2.32 9.61
N GLY A 36 5.77 3.21 9.03
CA GLY A 36 5.82 3.59 7.61
C GLY A 36 4.81 2.89 6.70
N HIS A 37 3.96 2.00 7.22
CA HIS A 37 2.86 1.40 6.46
C HIS A 37 1.73 0.90 7.40
N SER A 38 0.49 0.88 6.90
CA SER A 38 -0.67 0.39 7.66
C SER A 38 -0.82 -1.12 7.53
N SER A 39 -1.64 -1.74 8.40
CA SER A 39 -1.90 -3.18 8.39
C SER A 39 -2.35 -3.74 7.03
N GLY A 40 -3.07 -2.95 6.22
CA GLY A 40 -3.52 -3.34 4.88
C GLY A 40 -2.43 -3.23 3.80
N GLU A 41 -1.48 -2.32 3.97
CA GLU A 41 -0.29 -2.16 3.09
C GLU A 41 0.89 -3.02 3.61
N CYS A 42 0.68 -3.74 4.70
CA CYS A 42 1.71 -4.47 5.42
C CYS A 42 2.10 -5.70 4.62
N ARG A 43 3.26 -5.61 3.95
CA ARG A 43 3.79 -6.70 3.12
C ARG A 43 4.06 -7.98 3.92
N SER A 44 4.21 -7.88 5.24
CA SER A 44 4.26 -9.02 6.18
C SER A 44 2.91 -9.74 6.36
N ASN A 45 1.78 -9.09 6.05
CA ASN A 45 0.42 -9.67 6.05
C ASN A 45 -0.15 -9.83 4.66
N SER A 46 0.61 -9.44 3.64
CA SER A 46 0.40 -10.02 2.32
C SER A 46 0.72 -11.48 2.48
N SER A 47 -0.33 -12.27 2.80
CA SER A 47 -0.37 -13.72 2.92
C SER A 47 0.76 -14.28 2.09
N ASN A 48 1.88 -14.60 2.76
CA ASN A 48 3.16 -14.97 2.17
C ASN A 48 3.28 -14.54 0.69
N ILE A 49 3.99 -13.46 0.38
CA ILE A 49 4.40 -13.16 -1.01
C ILE A 49 5.00 -14.41 -1.73
N ASN A 50 5.57 -15.35 -0.97
CA ASN A 50 6.01 -16.67 -1.44
C ASN A 50 4.87 -17.68 -1.76
N THR A 51 3.67 -17.54 -1.17
CA THR A 51 2.45 -18.31 -1.49
C THR A 51 1.63 -17.70 -2.62
N LEU A 52 1.87 -16.43 -2.96
CA LEU A 52 1.23 -15.80 -4.11
C LEU A 52 1.88 -16.31 -5.40
N ILE A 53 1.36 -17.43 -5.90
CA ILE A 53 1.74 -18.02 -7.18
C ILE A 53 0.86 -17.42 -8.26
N CYS A 54 1.49 -16.76 -9.23
CA CYS A 54 0.82 -16.22 -10.39
C CYS A 54 0.27 -17.37 -11.25
N ARG A 55 -1.05 -17.41 -11.49
CA ARG A 55 -1.67 -18.45 -12.33
C ARG A 55 -1.37 -18.33 -13.83
N ASN A 56 -0.84 -17.18 -14.28
CA ASN A 56 -0.48 -16.98 -15.70
C ASN A 56 0.92 -17.49 -16.03
N CYS A 57 1.89 -17.36 -15.12
CA CYS A 57 3.30 -17.71 -15.38
C CYS A 57 3.92 -18.63 -14.31
N ASN A 58 3.11 -19.10 -13.36
CA ASN A 58 3.50 -19.96 -12.24
C ASN A 58 4.67 -19.44 -11.38
N LYS A 59 4.95 -18.13 -11.43
CA LYS A 59 5.98 -17.51 -10.60
C LYS A 59 5.41 -17.06 -9.26
N MET A 60 6.17 -17.28 -8.20
CA MET A 60 5.87 -16.76 -6.87
C MET A 60 6.23 -15.27 -6.77
N GLY A 61 5.55 -14.55 -5.89
CA GLY A 61 5.84 -13.15 -5.59
C GLY A 61 4.76 -12.17 -6.01
N TYR A 62 3.79 -12.61 -6.81
CA TYR A 62 2.72 -11.76 -7.34
C TYR A 62 1.53 -12.59 -7.85
N ILE A 63 0.36 -11.97 -7.92
CA ILE A 63 -0.85 -12.56 -8.49
C ILE A 63 -0.93 -12.35 -10.01
N ALA A 64 -1.79 -13.11 -10.69
CA ALA A 64 -2.02 -13.00 -12.14
C ALA A 64 -2.30 -11.57 -12.62
N ARG A 65 -2.97 -10.76 -11.79
CA ARG A 65 -3.29 -9.35 -12.06
C ARG A 65 -2.07 -8.41 -12.09
N ASN A 66 -0.97 -8.83 -11.49
CA ASN A 66 0.31 -8.11 -11.44
C ASN A 66 1.39 -8.85 -12.24
N CYS A 67 1.00 -9.71 -13.19
CA CYS A 67 1.92 -10.40 -14.06
C CYS A 67 2.39 -9.46 -15.18
N TYR A 68 3.70 -9.28 -15.29
CA TYR A 68 4.33 -8.47 -16.34
C TYR A 68 4.66 -9.25 -17.61
N ILE A 69 4.30 -10.53 -17.63
CA ILE A 69 4.40 -11.37 -18.82
C ILE A 69 3.09 -11.19 -19.57
N ASN A 70 3.15 -10.50 -20.71
CA ASN A 70 2.05 -10.39 -21.67
C ASN A 70 1.84 -11.73 -22.37
#